data_AF-A0A4R5KFE9-F1
#
_entry.id   AF-A0A4R5KFE9-F1
#
_cell.length_a   1.000
_cell.length_b   1.000
_cell.length_c   1.000
_cell.angle_alpha   90.00
_cell.angle_beta   90.00
_cell.angle_gamma   90.00
#
_symmetry.space_group_name_H-M   'P 1'
#
loop_
_entity.id
_entity.type
_entity.pdbx_description
1 polymer ?
#
loop_
_entity_poly.entity_id
_entity_poly.type
_entity_poly.pdbx_seq_one_letter_code
_entity_poly.pdbx_strand_id
1 'polypeptide(L)'
;MPKSLLGTAITYCTNQWEKLNVFLQDGRLEIDNNRSERSIKPVVIGRKNFLFSNTPRGAKASANIYSIVETAKANGLKPHLYLQYLFERLPQLPNPADPEALSKLAPWSASLPLICRVYSK
;
A
#
# COMPACT_ATOMS: atom_id res chain seq x y z
N MET A 1 28.55 -1.62 28.21
CA MET A 1 29.08 -0.79 27.11
C MET A 1 27.94 -0.02 26.44
N PRO A 2 27.68 1.28 26.72
CA PRO A 2 26.45 1.86 26.14
C PRO A 2 26.53 3.33 25.69
N LYS A 3 27.49 3.73 24.83
CA LYS A 3 27.43 5.02 24.09
C LYS A 3 28.08 5.05 22.69
N SER A 4 28.72 3.97 22.21
CA SER A 4 29.28 3.97 20.85
C SER A 4 28.19 3.75 19.80
N LEU A 5 28.36 4.30 18.59
CA LEU A 5 27.43 4.10 17.47
C LEU A 5 27.18 2.60 17.18
N LEU A 6 28.24 1.79 17.26
CA LEU A 6 28.15 0.33 17.11
C LEU A 6 27.32 -0.31 18.24
N GLY A 7 27.54 0.11 19.50
CA GLY A 7 26.77 -0.38 20.63
C GLY A 7 25.28 -0.06 20.50
N THR A 8 24.93 1.13 20.01
CA THR A 8 23.55 1.52 19.72
C THR A 8 22.94 0.67 18.61
N ALA A 9 23.67 0.43 17.52
CA ALA A 9 23.20 -0.40 16.41
C ALA A 9 22.96 -1.86 16.84
N ILE A 10 23.87 -2.44 17.61
CA ILE A 10 23.71 -3.81 18.16
C ILE A 10 22.49 -3.85 19.07
N THR A 11 22.36 -2.91 20.01
CA THR A 11 21.22 -2.85 20.94
C THR A 11 19.90 -2.73 20.18
N TYR A 12 19.85 -1.90 19.13
CA TYR A 12 18.68 -1.77 18.27
C TYR A 12 18.33 -3.09 17.58
N CYS A 13 19.30 -3.77 16.98
CA CYS A 13 19.09 -5.07 16.31
C CYS A 13 18.57 -6.12 17.29
N THR A 14 19.18 -6.24 18.48
CA THR A 14 18.73 -7.18 19.52
C THR A 14 17.30 -6.89 19.96
N ASN A 15 16.93 -5.62 20.13
CA ASN A 15 15.57 -5.22 20.50
C ASN A 15 14.52 -5.51 19.40
N GLN A 16 14.92 -5.65 18.13
CA GLN A 16 14.02 -6.01 17.03
C GLN A 16 14.11 -7.50 16.65
N TRP A 17 14.96 -8.30 17.32
CA TRP A 17 15.28 -9.67 16.91
C TRP A 17 14.06 -10.58 16.74
N GLU A 18 13.09 -10.47 17.66
CA GLU A 18 11.82 -11.22 17.55
C GLU A 18 11.08 -10.91 16.25
N LYS A 19 10.96 -9.62 15.90
CA LYS A 19 10.28 -9.18 14.67
C LYS A 19 11.03 -9.59 13.41
N LEU A 20 12.36 -9.54 13.45
CA LEU A 20 13.21 -9.92 12.32
C LEU A 20 13.13 -11.42 12.00
N ASN A 21 12.72 -12.26 12.95
CA ASN A 21 12.62 -13.71 12.76
C ASN A 21 11.18 -14.21 12.50
N VAL A 22 10.18 -13.32 12.41
CA VAL A 22 8.77 -13.73 12.19
C VAL A 22 8.59 -14.49 10.87
N PHE A 23 9.39 -14.18 9.85
CA PHE A 23 9.34 -14.91 8.56
C PHE A 23 9.69 -16.41 8.70
N LEU A 24 10.41 -16.81 9.75
CA LEU A 24 10.69 -18.22 10.05
C LEU A 24 9.44 -18.95 10.59
N GLN A 25 8.46 -18.20 11.09
CA GLN A 25 7.21 -18.73 11.65
C GLN A 25 6.09 -18.81 10.59
N ASP A 26 6.12 -17.96 9.57
CA ASP A 26 5.11 -17.90 8.51
C ASP A 26 5.78 -17.72 7.13
N GLY A 27 5.75 -18.78 6.32
CA GLY A 27 6.34 -18.80 4.97
C GLY A 27 5.63 -17.89 3.95
N ARG A 28 4.52 -17.25 4.31
CA ARG A 28 3.87 -16.22 3.49
C ARG A 28 4.58 -14.87 3.59
N LEU A 29 5.45 -14.69 4.59
CA LEU A 29 6.20 -13.47 4.81
C LEU A 29 7.56 -13.54 4.09
N GLU A 30 7.94 -12.43 3.48
CA GLU A 30 9.25 -12.28 2.85
C GLU A 30 10.31 -12.00 3.94
N ILE A 31 11.54 -12.48 3.75
CA ILE A 31 12.66 -12.23 4.67
C ILE A 31 13.05 -10.74 4.72
N ASP A 32 12.75 -10.01 3.65
CA ASP A 32 13.06 -8.59 3.51
C ASP A 32 11.80 -7.75 3.26
N ASN A 33 11.93 -6.45 3.43
CA ASN A 33 10.86 -5.47 3.23
C ASN A 33 10.97 -4.73 1.87
N ASN A 34 11.79 -5.23 0.92
CA ASN A 34 12.12 -4.52 -0.32
C ASN A 34 10.87 -4.13 -1.12
N ARG A 35 9.85 -5.00 -1.14
CA ARG A 35 8.57 -4.74 -1.81
C ARG A 35 7.90 -3.51 -1.21
N SER A 36 7.77 -3.45 0.11
CA SER A 36 7.18 -2.33 0.83
C SER A 36 7.98 -1.04 0.64
N GLU A 37 9.32 -1.12 0.69
CA GLU A 37 10.20 0.03 0.44
C GLU A 37 10.07 0.55 -0.99
N ARG A 38 9.94 -0.33 -1.99
CA ARG A 38 9.69 0.07 -3.38
C ARG A 38 8.33 0.75 -3.53
N SER A 39 7.28 0.24 -2.89
CA SER A 39 5.93 0.82 -2.97
C SER A 39 5.81 2.20 -2.30
N ILE A 40 6.62 2.53 -1.29
CA ILE A 40 6.59 3.86 -0.65
C ILE A 40 7.42 4.91 -1.41
N LYS A 41 8.40 4.51 -2.24
CA LYS A 41 9.27 5.44 -2.99
C LYS A 41 8.49 6.53 -3.77
N PRO A 42 7.41 6.23 -4.52
CA PRO A 42 6.64 7.25 -5.23
C PRO A 42 6.09 8.34 -4.31
N VAL A 43 5.66 8.00 -3.09
CA VAL A 43 5.17 8.96 -2.09
C VAL A 43 6.29 9.87 -1.62
N VAL A 44 7.47 9.30 -1.32
CA VAL A 44 8.64 10.05 -0.85
C VAL A 44 9.13 11.02 -1.94
N ILE A 45 9.20 10.56 -3.19
CA ILE A 45 9.58 11.40 -4.34
C ILE A 45 8.52 12.49 -4.59
N GLY A 46 7.24 12.12 -4.57
CA GLY A 46 6.13 13.07 -4.74
C GLY A 46 6.15 14.18 -3.69
N ARG A 47 6.37 13.85 -2.42
CA ARG A 47 6.47 14.83 -1.32
C ARG A 47 7.56 15.89 -1.56
N LYS A 48 8.68 15.52 -2.21
CA LYS A 48 9.73 16.48 -2.58
C LYS A 48 9.24 17.48 -3.65
N ASN A 49 8.32 17.06 -4.52
CA ASN A 49 7.86 17.84 -5.67
C ASN A 49 6.54 18.59 -5.41
N PHE A 50 5.76 18.19 -4.41
CA PHE A 50 4.50 18.85 -4.04
C PHE A 50 4.76 20.02 -3.08
N LEU A 51 5.22 21.14 -3.64
CA LEU A 51 5.31 22.41 -2.92
C LEU A 51 3.93 22.71 -2.28
N PHE A 52 3.92 23.02 -0.98
CA PHE A 52 2.71 23.31 -0.17
C PHE A 52 1.87 22.11 0.32
N SER A 53 2.31 20.86 0.11
CA SER A 53 1.69 19.68 0.76
C SER A 53 2.23 19.44 2.18
N ASN A 54 1.91 20.32 3.12
CA ASN A 54 2.50 20.33 4.47
C ASN A 54 1.51 20.05 5.61
N THR A 55 0.24 19.76 5.32
CA THR A 55 -0.77 19.52 6.37
C THR A 55 -0.92 18.03 6.70
N PRO A 56 -1.16 17.64 7.97
CA PRO A 56 -1.45 16.25 8.33
C PRO A 56 -2.65 15.67 7.59
N ARG A 57 -3.67 16.50 7.32
CA ARG A 57 -4.86 16.11 6.54
C ARG A 57 -4.50 15.76 5.09
N GLY A 58 -3.66 16.58 4.43
CA GLY A 58 -3.19 16.32 3.08
C GLY A 58 -2.30 15.07 3.00
N ALA A 59 -1.45 14.86 4.01
CA ALA A 59 -0.65 13.64 4.13
C ALA A 59 -1.53 12.39 4.25
N LYS A 60 -2.58 12.43 5.09
CA LYS A 60 -3.53 11.32 5.23
C LYS A 60 -4.29 11.03 3.94
N ALA A 61 -4.79 12.08 3.25
CA ALA A 61 -5.47 11.92 1.98
C ALA A 61 -4.57 11.31 0.90
N SER A 62 -3.32 11.78 0.81
CA SER A 62 -2.32 11.23 -0.11
C SER A 62 -2.04 9.76 0.20
N ALA A 63 -1.80 9.43 1.47
CA ALA A 63 -1.56 8.05 1.90
C ALA A 63 -2.71 7.11 1.52
N ASN A 64 -3.97 7.55 1.66
CA ASN A 64 -5.13 6.77 1.24
C ASN A 64 -5.12 6.50 -0.28
N ILE A 65 -4.90 7.53 -1.09
CA ILE A 65 -4.90 7.40 -2.56
C ILE A 65 -3.75 6.50 -3.03
N TYR A 66 -2.53 6.72 -2.53
CA TYR A 66 -1.39 5.87 -2.87
C TYR A 66 -1.61 4.42 -2.43
N SER A 67 -2.22 4.19 -1.27
CA SER A 67 -2.55 2.83 -0.82
C SER A 67 -3.52 2.13 -1.77
N ILE A 68 -4.56 2.82 -2.26
CA ILE A 68 -5.49 2.27 -3.25
C ILE A 68 -4.77 1.92 -4.55
N VAL A 69 -3.91 2.83 -5.04
CA VAL A 69 -3.14 2.64 -6.27
C VAL A 69 -2.16 1.47 -6.17
N GLU A 70 -1.37 1.41 -5.10
CA GLU A 70 -0.40 0.33 -4.88
C GLU A 70 -1.09 -1.02 -4.67
N THR A 71 -2.24 -1.03 -3.97
CA THR A 71 -3.05 -2.26 -3.82
C THR A 71 -3.61 -2.72 -5.17
N ALA A 72 -4.07 -1.80 -6.02
CA ALA A 72 -4.54 -2.12 -7.37
C ALA A 72 -3.42 -2.73 -8.22
N LYS A 73 -2.21 -2.16 -8.20
CA LYS A 73 -1.03 -2.71 -8.88
C LYS A 73 -0.69 -4.12 -8.35
N ALA A 74 -0.70 -4.30 -7.03
CA ALA A 74 -0.42 -5.60 -6.40
C ALA A 74 -1.42 -6.70 -6.80
N ASN A 75 -2.65 -6.32 -7.17
CA ASN A 75 -3.69 -7.23 -7.67
C ASN A 75 -3.70 -7.35 -9.21
N GLY A 76 -2.67 -6.86 -9.91
CA GLY A 76 -2.58 -6.97 -11.36
C GLY A 76 -3.59 -6.08 -12.11
N LEU A 77 -3.99 -4.95 -11.52
CA LEU A 77 -4.89 -3.99 -12.15
C LEU A 77 -4.14 -2.82 -12.75
N LYS A 78 -4.71 -2.25 -13.82
CA LYS A 78 -4.34 -0.96 -14.40
C LYS A 78 -4.92 0.15 -13.52
N PRO A 79 -4.11 0.88 -12.72
CA PRO A 79 -4.66 1.74 -11.67
C PRO A 79 -5.57 2.85 -12.18
N HIS A 80 -5.24 3.43 -13.34
CA HIS A 80 -6.05 4.48 -13.94
C HIS A 80 -7.48 4.01 -14.25
N LEU A 81 -7.62 2.89 -14.98
CA LEU A 81 -8.92 2.33 -15.35
C LEU A 81 -9.70 1.80 -14.14
N TYR A 82 -8.98 1.25 -13.16
CA TYR A 82 -9.60 0.85 -11.90
C TYR A 82 -10.17 2.04 -11.13
N LEU A 83 -9.41 3.14 -10.98
CA LEU A 83 -9.91 4.36 -10.33
C LEU A 83 -11.09 4.97 -11.09
N GLN A 84 -11.03 5.01 -12.42
CA GLN A 84 -12.16 5.45 -13.25
C GLN A 84 -13.40 4.61 -12.96
N TYR A 85 -13.27 3.28 -12.98
CA TYR A 85 -14.37 2.37 -12.66
C TYR A 85 -14.93 2.59 -11.25
N LEU A 86 -14.06 2.79 -10.25
CA LEU A 86 -14.49 3.12 -8.90
C LEU A 86 -15.28 4.43 -8.85
N PHE A 87 -14.80 5.49 -9.49
CA PHE A 87 -15.48 6.78 -9.51
C PHE A 87 -16.82 6.75 -10.27
N GLU A 88 -16.95 5.89 -11.27
CA GLU A 88 -18.22 5.68 -11.98
C GLU A 88 -19.23 4.85 -11.15
N ARG A 89 -18.76 3.85 -10.38
CA ARG A 89 -19.64 2.90 -9.69
C ARG A 89 -19.97 3.25 -8.26
N LEU A 90 -19.03 3.83 -7.50
CA LEU A 90 -19.25 4.19 -6.09
C LEU A 90 -20.46 5.11 -5.89
N PRO A 91 -20.67 6.17 -6.71
CA PRO A 91 -21.84 7.05 -6.55
C PRO A 91 -23.18 6.36 -6.87
N GLN A 92 -23.15 5.24 -7.59
CA GLN A 92 -24.34 4.48 -7.98
C GLN A 92 -24.75 3.45 -6.90
N LEU A 93 -23.95 3.29 -5.85
CA LEU A 93 -24.28 2.39 -4.76
C LEU A 93 -25.42 2.98 -3.92
N PRO A 94 -26.49 2.21 -3.62
CA PRO A 94 -27.56 2.67 -2.74
C PRO A 94 -27.05 3.02 -1.34
N ASN A 95 -26.06 2.26 -0.87
CA ASN A 95 -25.37 2.51 0.39
C ASN A 95 -23.85 2.32 0.20
N PRO A 96 -23.05 3.40 0.21
CA PRO A 96 -21.60 3.32 0.08
C PRO A 96 -20.89 2.72 1.30
N ALA A 97 -21.61 2.47 2.41
CA ALA A 97 -21.08 1.80 3.59
C ALA A 97 -21.41 0.30 3.62
N ASP A 98 -22.11 -0.24 2.61
CA ASP A 98 -22.41 -1.67 2.53
C ASP A 98 -21.14 -2.50 2.22
N PRO A 99 -20.70 -3.37 3.15
CA PRO A 99 -19.50 -4.19 2.96
C PRO A 99 -19.59 -5.13 1.76
N GLU A 100 -20.77 -5.66 1.44
CA GLU A 100 -20.92 -6.62 0.34
C GLU A 100 -20.78 -5.92 -1.01
N ALA A 101 -21.43 -4.75 -1.17
CA ALA A 101 -21.27 -3.91 -2.34
C ALA A 101 -19.81 -3.45 -2.53
N LEU A 102 -19.13 -3.02 -1.46
CA LEU A 102 -17.73 -2.61 -1.51
C LEU A 102 -16.80 -3.78 -1.84
N SER A 103 -17.07 -4.98 -1.34
CA SER A 103 -16.30 -6.19 -1.64
C SER A 103 -16.26 -6.48 -3.15
N LYS A 104 -17.38 -6.24 -3.86
CA LYS A 104 -17.45 -6.39 -5.33
C LYS A 104 -16.59 -5.38 -6.10
N LEU A 105 -16.30 -4.23 -5.47
CA LEU A 105 -15.44 -3.18 -6.02
C LEU A 105 -13.97 -3.31 -5.58
N ALA A 106 -13.66 -4.18 -4.62
CA ALA A 106 -12.32 -4.36 -4.08
C ALA A 106 -11.34 -4.86 -5.17
N PRO A 107 -10.03 -4.55 -5.05
CA PRO A 107 -9.07 -4.82 -6.12
C PRO A 107 -8.83 -6.32 -6.39
N TRP A 108 -9.11 -7.20 -5.42
CA TRP A 108 -9.07 -8.66 -5.58
C TRP A 108 -10.39 -9.26 -6.10
N SER A 109 -11.44 -8.46 -6.27
CA SER A 109 -12.75 -8.96 -6.67
C SER A 109 -12.73 -9.57 -8.07
N ALA A 110 -13.37 -10.73 -8.21
CA ALA A 110 -13.56 -11.39 -9.49
C ALA A 110 -14.53 -10.63 -10.40
N SER A 111 -15.45 -9.84 -9.85
CA SER A 111 -16.47 -9.10 -10.60
C SER A 111 -15.94 -7.83 -11.29
N LEU A 112 -14.66 -7.49 -11.10
CA LEU A 112 -14.07 -6.33 -11.75
C LEU A 112 -14.02 -6.50 -13.28
N PRO A 113 -14.29 -5.42 -14.05
CA PRO A 113 -14.20 -5.47 -15.50
C PRO A 113 -12.83 -5.93 -15.99
N LEU A 114 -12.86 -6.73 -17.04
CA LEU A 114 -11.68 -7.24 -17.74
C LEU A 114 -10.75 -6.14 -18.25
N ILE A 115 -11.29 -4.97 -18.61
CA ILE A 115 -10.50 -3.80 -19.04
C ILE A 115 -9.57 -3.27 -17.94
N CYS A 116 -9.95 -3.43 -16.67
CA CYS A 116 -9.15 -3.00 -15.52
C CYS A 116 -7.96 -3.93 -15.25
N ARG A 117 -7.94 -5.15 -15.79
CA ARG A 117 -6.87 -6.11 -15.54
C ARG A 117 -5.68 -5.88 -16.48
N VAL A 118 -4.49 -6.11 -15.96
CA VAL A 118 -3.27 -6.21 -16.77
C VAL A 118 -3.25 -7.60 -17.38
N TYR A 119 -3.47 -7.68 -18.69
CA TYR A 119 -3.14 -8.88 -19.44
C TYR A 119 -1.62 -8.88 -19.64
N SER A 120 -0.90 -9.59 -18.78
CA SER A 120 0.44 -10.01 -19.18
C SER A 120 0.30 -11.09 -20.23
N LYS A 121 1.12 -11.02 -21.28
CA LYS A 121 1.44 -12.19 -22.10
C LYS A 121 2.15 -13.24 -21.24
#